data_AF-A0A1Z9A041-F1
#
_entry.id   AF-A0A1Z9A041-F1
#
_cell.length_a   1.000
_cell.length_b   1.000
_cell.length_c   1.000
_cell.angle_alpha   90.00
_cell.angle_beta   90.00
_cell.angle_gamma   90.00
#
_symmetry.space_group_name_H-M   'P 1'
#
loop_
_entity.id
_entity.type
_entity.pdbx_description
1 polymer ?
#
loop_
_entity_poly.entity_id
_entity_poly.type
_entity_poly.pdbx_seq_one_letter_code
_entity_poly.pdbx_strand_id
1 'polypeptide(L)'
;MKLSEHLLDKNLMILASAGSGKTYQLGNRIIGMIGAEEIDPERMVALTFTRKAAGEFADSVLMKLAAGTLDEDEARKIQEAVNGEFDVVEVLERVVRVLPRFQLGTIDSFFSQIVRGFQYELGLSGGTFELIEGRKQDLVMGELIHGVLSEVLESEEGDEFVQAFRRATMGKEELRVIKDLEQFLKSWHGLWKAGLSIEHFRGNGRFDHLPEVDEWEKQKLGLLQELSDEFEGFDGWTHGSQEKGVIKLLEAFKKHTIGSGVLTSFKGLFDKLVEAVVGGGQIVLQYHKPLEFTQEQSKLLSDATHGWSQERKQSGVCELTSLLQLQAS
;
A
#
# COMPACT_ATOMS: atom_id res chain seq x y z
N MET A 1 17.78 -30.24 -22.64
CA MET A 1 18.64 -29.05 -22.77
C MET A 1 19.37 -28.90 -21.45
N LYS A 2 20.70 -28.96 -21.42
CA LYS A 2 21.45 -28.86 -20.16
C LYS A 2 21.66 -27.40 -19.83
N LEU A 3 21.34 -26.98 -18.61
CA LEU A 3 21.52 -25.58 -18.18
C LEU A 3 22.98 -25.11 -18.32
N SER A 4 23.94 -26.01 -18.12
CA SER A 4 25.38 -25.73 -18.25
C SER A 4 25.77 -25.19 -19.63
N GLU A 5 25.05 -25.57 -20.69
CA GLU A 5 25.32 -25.13 -22.08
C GLU A 5 24.89 -23.67 -22.31
N HIS A 6 24.00 -23.14 -21.47
CA HIS A 6 23.37 -21.81 -21.63
C HIS A 6 23.66 -20.88 -20.45
N LEU A 7 24.44 -21.34 -19.47
CA LEU A 7 24.63 -20.62 -18.22
C LEU A 7 25.38 -19.30 -18.41
N LEU A 8 26.10 -19.13 -19.52
CA LEU A 8 26.84 -17.91 -19.88
C LEU A 8 26.17 -17.11 -21.01
N ASP A 9 25.00 -17.53 -21.49
CA ASP A 9 24.26 -16.81 -22.54
C ASP A 9 24.00 -15.36 -22.13
N LYS A 10 24.07 -14.43 -23.09
CA LYS A 10 23.88 -12.98 -22.87
C LYS A 10 22.60 -12.66 -22.09
N ASN A 11 21.49 -13.27 -22.49
CA ASN A 11 20.19 -13.14 -21.83
C ASN A 11 19.76 -14.53 -21.33
N LEU A 12 19.68 -14.71 -20.02
CA LEU A 12 19.27 -15.97 -19.41
C LEU A 12 18.17 -15.71 -18.37
N MET A 13 17.05 -16.43 -18.51
CA MET A 13 15.99 -16.46 -17.51
C MET A 13 15.98 -17.83 -16.84
N ILE A 14 16.24 -17.85 -15.53
CA ILE A 14 16.20 -19.08 -14.73
C ILE A 14 14.86 -19.12 -13.97
N LEU A 15 13.92 -19.91 -14.48
CA LEU A 15 12.69 -20.22 -13.77
C LEU A 15 12.96 -21.34 -12.77
N ALA A 16 12.69 -21.10 -11.50
CA ALA A 16 12.99 -22.10 -10.48
C ALA A 16 12.07 -21.99 -9.27
N SER A 17 11.59 -23.14 -8.78
CA SER A 17 10.79 -23.26 -7.56
C SER A 17 11.62 -23.04 -6.29
N ALA A 18 10.99 -22.96 -5.11
CA ALA A 18 11.74 -22.97 -3.85
C ALA A 18 12.65 -24.21 -3.75
N GLY A 19 13.87 -24.05 -3.25
CA GLY A 19 14.82 -25.16 -3.06
C GLY A 19 15.51 -25.71 -4.33
N SER A 20 15.24 -25.17 -5.52
CA SER A 20 15.78 -25.67 -6.80
C SER A 20 17.20 -25.19 -7.15
N GLY A 21 17.93 -24.57 -6.21
CA GLY A 21 19.33 -24.20 -6.43
C GLY A 21 19.57 -22.93 -7.26
N LYS A 22 18.62 -21.98 -7.30
CA LYS A 22 18.79 -20.68 -8.00
C LYS A 22 20.09 -19.97 -7.65
N THR A 23 20.35 -19.84 -6.35
CA THR A 23 21.54 -19.16 -5.82
C THR A 23 22.82 -19.89 -6.24
N TYR A 24 22.78 -21.23 -6.25
CA TYR A 24 23.90 -22.06 -6.69
C TYR A 24 24.21 -21.85 -8.18
N GLN A 25 23.18 -21.82 -9.03
CA GLN A 25 23.32 -21.56 -10.47
C GLN A 25 23.80 -20.13 -10.75
N LEU A 26 23.26 -19.14 -10.02
CA LEU A 26 23.67 -17.75 -10.16
C LEU A 26 25.13 -17.56 -9.74
N GLY A 27 25.59 -18.24 -8.68
CA GLY A 27 26.99 -18.23 -8.25
C GLY A 27 27.92 -18.82 -9.31
N ASN A 28 27.54 -19.97 -9.90
CA ASN A 28 28.28 -20.54 -11.03
C ASN A 28 28.35 -19.58 -12.21
N ARG A 29 27.23 -18.95 -12.57
CA ARG A 29 27.20 -17.97 -13.66
C ARG A 29 28.18 -16.83 -13.39
N ILE A 30 28.20 -16.26 -12.19
CA ILE A 30 29.16 -15.20 -11.85
C ILE A 30 30.60 -15.67 -12.02
N ILE A 31 30.94 -16.83 -11.46
CA ILE A 31 32.29 -17.37 -11.52
C ILE A 31 32.70 -17.64 -12.97
N GLY A 32 31.81 -18.22 -13.78
CA GLY A 32 32.07 -18.48 -15.20
C GLY A 32 32.18 -17.19 -16.03
N MET A 33 31.40 -16.15 -15.74
CA MET A 33 31.54 -14.85 -16.40
C MET A 33 32.91 -14.21 -16.12
N ILE A 34 33.46 -14.41 -14.92
CA ILE A 34 34.79 -13.88 -14.57
C ILE A 34 35.89 -14.74 -15.16
N GLY A 35 35.79 -16.06 -15.02
CA GLY A 35 36.83 -17.01 -15.40
C GLY A 35 36.85 -17.35 -16.89
N ALA A 36 35.71 -17.77 -17.44
CA ALA A 36 35.61 -18.22 -18.83
C ALA A 36 35.41 -17.07 -19.83
N GLU A 37 34.63 -16.04 -19.46
CA GLU A 37 34.39 -14.86 -20.32
C GLU A 37 35.33 -13.69 -20.00
N GLU A 38 36.28 -13.88 -19.08
CA GLU A 38 37.28 -12.89 -18.64
C GLU A 38 36.70 -11.55 -18.16
N ILE A 39 35.42 -11.48 -17.78
CA ILE A 39 34.77 -10.23 -17.35
C ILE A 39 35.32 -9.78 -16.00
N ASP A 40 35.75 -8.52 -15.92
CA ASP A 40 36.19 -7.94 -14.66
C ASP A 40 35.05 -7.91 -13.63
N PRO A 41 35.28 -8.36 -12.37
CA PRO A 41 34.22 -8.40 -11.37
C PRO A 41 33.61 -7.01 -11.07
N GLU A 42 34.38 -5.92 -11.22
CA GLU A 42 33.90 -4.53 -11.06
C GLU A 42 32.85 -4.12 -12.11
N ARG A 43 32.74 -4.85 -13.23
CA ARG A 43 31.77 -4.58 -14.31
C ARG A 43 30.47 -5.36 -14.13
N MET A 44 30.36 -6.14 -13.05
CA MET A 44 29.22 -6.99 -12.77
C MET A 44 28.38 -6.42 -11.63
N VAL A 45 27.06 -6.53 -11.78
CA VAL A 45 26.09 -6.13 -10.75
C VAL A 45 25.13 -7.28 -10.53
N ALA A 46 25.06 -7.79 -9.30
CA ALA A 46 24.05 -8.76 -8.89
C ALA A 46 23.18 -8.19 -7.78
N LEU A 47 21.87 -8.18 -8.03
CA LEU A 47 20.89 -7.51 -7.18
C LEU A 47 19.91 -8.50 -6.57
N THR A 48 19.51 -8.26 -5.33
CA THR A 48 18.45 -9.00 -4.63
C THR A 48 17.55 -8.07 -3.82
N PHE A 49 16.48 -8.60 -3.24
CA PHE A 49 15.51 -7.82 -2.47
C PHE A 49 15.92 -7.58 -1.02
N THR A 50 16.80 -8.41 -0.43
CA THR A 50 17.11 -8.30 1.00
C THR A 50 18.61 -8.27 1.25
N ARG A 51 19.03 -7.50 2.26
CA ARG A 51 20.45 -7.43 2.67
C ARG A 51 20.99 -8.79 3.10
N LYS A 52 20.15 -9.60 3.76
CA LYS A 52 20.49 -10.96 4.17
C LYS A 52 20.77 -11.86 2.98
N ALA A 53 19.89 -11.87 1.98
CA ALA A 53 20.12 -12.66 0.77
C ALA A 53 21.37 -12.20 -0.01
N ALA A 54 21.69 -10.89 0.02
CA ALA A 54 22.90 -10.38 -0.62
C ALA A 54 24.15 -10.91 0.07
N GLY A 55 24.18 -10.89 1.41
CA GLY A 55 25.27 -11.46 2.20
C GLY A 55 25.43 -12.96 1.99
N GLU A 56 24.34 -13.72 2.12
CA GLU A 56 24.35 -15.17 1.89
C GLU A 56 24.83 -15.51 0.47
N PHE A 57 24.46 -14.69 -0.53
CA PHE A 57 24.90 -14.89 -1.89
C PHE A 57 26.40 -14.60 -2.08
N ALA A 58 26.90 -13.50 -1.52
CA ALA A 58 28.32 -13.16 -1.55
C ALA A 58 29.17 -14.24 -0.87
N ASP A 59 28.77 -14.67 0.33
CA ASP A 59 29.42 -15.75 1.07
C ASP A 59 29.42 -17.04 0.25
N SER A 60 28.30 -17.38 -0.40
CA SER A 60 28.21 -18.58 -1.23
C SER A 60 29.17 -18.55 -2.42
N VAL A 61 29.39 -17.40 -3.07
CA VAL A 61 30.34 -17.28 -4.19
C VAL A 61 31.77 -17.41 -3.69
N LEU A 62 32.13 -16.71 -2.61
CA LEU A 62 33.47 -16.72 -2.05
C LEU A 62 33.85 -18.09 -1.50
N MET A 63 32.95 -18.73 -0.74
CA MET A 63 33.18 -20.08 -0.20
C MET A 63 33.36 -21.11 -1.31
N LYS A 64 32.62 -20.95 -2.42
CA LYS A 64 32.75 -21.85 -3.56
C LYS A 64 34.09 -21.70 -4.28
N LEU A 65 34.52 -20.47 -4.52
CA LEU A 65 35.84 -20.18 -5.07
C LEU A 65 36.93 -20.71 -4.13
N ALA A 66 36.84 -20.44 -2.83
CA ALA A 66 37.79 -20.94 -1.84
C ALA A 66 37.87 -22.48 -1.84
N ALA A 67 36.73 -23.19 -1.86
CA ALA A 67 36.71 -24.64 -1.96
C ALA A 67 37.41 -25.13 -3.25
N GLY A 68 37.13 -24.51 -4.40
CA GLY A 68 37.80 -24.82 -5.66
C GLY A 68 39.30 -24.51 -5.67
N THR A 69 39.79 -23.58 -4.85
CA THR A 69 41.24 -23.38 -4.70
C THR A 69 41.93 -24.41 -3.80
N LEU A 70 41.18 -25.09 -2.94
CA LEU A 70 41.71 -26.06 -1.97
C LEU A 70 41.56 -27.51 -2.44
N ASP A 71 40.64 -27.78 -3.36
CA ASP A 71 40.29 -29.12 -3.85
C ASP A 71 40.07 -29.09 -5.37
N GLU A 72 40.88 -29.88 -6.10
CA GLU A 72 40.81 -29.99 -7.57
C GLU A 72 39.47 -30.56 -8.06
N ASP A 73 38.81 -31.44 -7.30
CA ASP A 73 37.51 -31.99 -7.69
C ASP A 73 36.40 -30.93 -7.53
N GLU A 74 36.50 -30.03 -6.55
CA GLU A 74 35.60 -28.88 -6.45
C GLU A 74 35.85 -27.85 -7.56
N ALA A 75 37.12 -27.63 -7.93
CA ALA A 75 37.47 -26.80 -9.08
C ALA A 75 36.83 -27.33 -10.37
N ARG A 76 36.96 -28.64 -10.61
CA ARG A 76 36.40 -29.31 -11.79
C ARG A 76 34.87 -29.19 -11.83
N LYS A 77 34.18 -29.34 -10.69
CA LYS A 77 32.71 -29.14 -10.61
C LYS A 77 32.28 -27.73 -11.01
N ILE A 78 33.06 -26.71 -10.63
CA ILE A 78 32.78 -25.32 -10.99
C ILE A 78 32.90 -25.14 -12.51
N GLN A 79 34.00 -25.61 -13.09
CA GLN A 79 34.29 -25.55 -14.53
C GLN A 79 33.24 -26.31 -15.36
N GLU A 80 32.88 -27.52 -14.95
CA GLU A 80 31.84 -28.34 -15.58
C GLU A 80 30.47 -27.66 -15.54
N ALA A 81 30.14 -26.97 -14.45
CA ALA A 81 28.84 -26.31 -14.31
C ALA A 81 28.63 -25.13 -15.28
N VAL A 82 29.71 -24.51 -15.75
CA VAL A 82 29.69 -23.40 -16.71
C VAL A 82 30.21 -23.80 -18.10
N ASN A 83 30.62 -25.06 -18.27
CA ASN A 83 31.24 -25.59 -19.49
C ASN A 83 32.42 -24.71 -19.97
N GLY A 84 33.29 -24.32 -19.05
CA GLY A 84 34.43 -23.44 -19.32
C GLY A 84 35.69 -23.86 -18.56
N GLU A 85 36.86 -23.60 -19.16
CA GLU A 85 38.18 -23.88 -18.57
C GLU A 85 38.84 -22.56 -18.15
N PHE A 86 39.20 -22.45 -16.87
CA PHE A 86 39.86 -21.26 -16.29
C PHE A 86 40.51 -21.61 -14.95
N ASP A 87 41.48 -20.81 -14.52
CA ASP A 87 42.12 -20.97 -13.20
C ASP A 87 41.22 -20.38 -12.09
N VAL A 88 40.69 -21.26 -11.24
CA VAL A 88 39.84 -20.86 -10.10
C VAL A 88 40.60 -20.00 -9.09
N VAL A 89 41.91 -20.20 -8.95
CA VAL A 89 42.78 -19.41 -8.06
C VAL A 89 42.86 -17.98 -8.57
N GLU A 90 43.08 -17.80 -9.87
CA GLU A 90 43.10 -16.48 -10.52
C GLU A 90 41.75 -15.77 -10.36
N VAL A 91 40.63 -16.48 -10.55
CA VAL A 91 39.30 -15.91 -10.37
C VAL A 91 39.09 -15.44 -8.92
N LEU A 92 39.46 -16.27 -7.93
CA LEU A 92 39.38 -15.86 -6.52
C LEU A 92 40.23 -14.62 -6.25
N GLU A 93 41.46 -14.57 -6.77
CA GLU A 93 42.34 -13.42 -6.60
C GLU A 93 41.72 -12.14 -7.17
N ARG A 94 41.18 -12.21 -8.40
CA ARG A 94 40.48 -11.07 -9.05
C ARG A 94 39.30 -10.59 -8.21
N VAL A 95 38.47 -11.50 -7.72
CA VAL A 95 37.30 -11.17 -6.88
C VAL A 95 37.73 -10.53 -5.56
N VAL A 96 38.68 -11.14 -4.83
CA VAL A 96 39.14 -10.65 -3.53
C VAL A 96 39.80 -9.28 -3.65
N ARG A 97 40.59 -9.04 -4.70
CA ARG A 97 41.25 -7.76 -4.96
C ARG A 97 40.27 -6.60 -5.07
N VAL A 98 39.08 -6.85 -5.62
CA VAL A 98 38.04 -5.83 -5.84
C VAL A 98 36.82 -6.03 -4.94
N LEU A 99 36.91 -6.86 -3.90
CA LEU A 99 35.78 -7.24 -3.06
C LEU A 99 34.97 -6.05 -2.51
N PRO A 100 35.58 -4.92 -2.07
CA PRO A 100 34.82 -3.74 -1.63
C PRO A 100 33.98 -3.07 -2.74
N ARG A 101 34.34 -3.30 -4.00
CA ARG A 101 33.68 -2.75 -5.19
C ARG A 101 32.84 -3.79 -5.93
N PHE A 102 32.94 -5.06 -5.55
CA PHE A 102 32.17 -6.12 -6.17
C PHE A 102 30.71 -5.98 -5.77
N GLN A 103 29.86 -5.61 -6.73
CA GLN A 103 28.48 -5.22 -6.46
C GLN A 103 27.55 -6.44 -6.35
N LEU A 104 27.56 -7.05 -5.16
CA LEU A 104 26.54 -8.00 -4.71
C LEU A 104 25.70 -7.32 -3.62
N GLY A 105 24.51 -6.83 -3.99
CA GLY A 105 23.77 -5.93 -3.11
C GLY A 105 22.26 -6.00 -3.27
N THR A 106 21.57 -5.11 -2.55
CA THR A 106 20.14 -4.93 -2.77
C THR A 106 19.87 -3.95 -3.89
N ILE A 107 18.70 -4.10 -4.51
CA ILE A 107 18.17 -3.14 -5.48
C ILE A 107 18.22 -1.70 -4.91
N ASP A 108 17.80 -1.51 -3.66
CA ASP A 108 17.78 -0.19 -3.02
C ASP A 108 19.18 0.42 -2.86
N SER A 109 20.17 -0.41 -2.52
CA SER A 109 21.55 0.06 -2.32
C SER A 109 22.19 0.47 -3.64
N PHE A 110 21.88 -0.26 -4.72
CA PHE A 110 22.29 0.08 -6.08
C PHE A 110 21.66 1.40 -6.55
N PHE A 111 20.34 1.55 -6.41
CA PHE A 111 19.68 2.82 -6.76
C PHE A 111 20.16 3.99 -5.91
N SER A 112 20.39 3.78 -4.61
CA SER A 112 20.95 4.82 -3.74
C SER A 112 22.34 5.27 -4.19
N GLN A 113 23.16 4.35 -4.70
CA GLN A 113 24.46 4.69 -5.27
C GLN A 113 24.32 5.51 -6.56
N ILE A 114 23.38 5.16 -7.44
CA ILE A 114 23.09 5.93 -8.66
C ILE A 114 22.64 7.35 -8.29
N VAL A 115 21.67 7.48 -7.38
CA VAL A 115 21.15 8.80 -6.97
C VAL A 115 22.25 9.67 -6.38
N ARG A 116 23.17 9.10 -5.58
CA ARG A 116 24.34 9.85 -5.08
C ARG A 116 25.27 10.30 -6.20
N GLY A 117 25.49 9.45 -7.20
CA GLY A 117 26.37 9.75 -8.33
C GLY A 117 25.83 10.84 -9.24
N PHE A 118 24.50 10.94 -9.38
CA PHE A 118 23.81 11.86 -10.29
C PHE A 118 22.87 12.84 -9.57
N GLN A 119 23.18 13.17 -8.32
CA GLN A 119 22.27 13.93 -7.46
C GLN A 119 21.91 15.31 -8.05
N TYR A 120 22.88 15.97 -8.68
CA TYR A 120 22.69 17.30 -9.27
C TYR A 120 21.84 17.24 -10.54
N GLU A 121 22.03 16.21 -11.37
CA GLU A 121 21.23 15.94 -12.57
C GLU A 121 19.78 15.60 -12.21
N LEU A 122 19.56 15.03 -11.03
CA LEU A 122 18.23 14.76 -10.48
C LEU A 122 17.59 15.98 -9.77
N GLY A 123 18.27 17.14 -9.77
CA GLY A 123 17.78 18.35 -9.10
C GLY A 123 17.88 18.31 -7.57
N LEU A 124 18.62 17.35 -7.01
CA LEU A 124 18.87 17.26 -5.57
C LEU A 124 20.07 18.15 -5.22
N SER A 125 19.82 19.45 -5.10
CA SER A 125 20.84 20.49 -4.87
C SER A 125 21.08 20.81 -3.39
N GLY A 126 20.45 20.08 -2.47
CA GLY A 126 20.48 20.33 -1.02
C GLY A 126 21.75 19.87 -0.28
N GLY A 127 22.83 19.54 -1.01
CA GLY A 127 24.04 18.94 -0.44
C GLY A 127 24.01 17.41 -0.50
N THR A 128 24.66 16.75 0.45
CA THR A 128 24.81 15.28 0.43
C THR A 128 23.47 14.57 0.47
N PHE A 129 23.15 13.80 -0.57
CA PHE A 129 22.01 12.88 -0.54
C PHE A 129 22.09 11.91 0.65
N GLU A 130 21.08 11.99 1.51
CA GLU A 130 20.90 11.06 2.62
C GLU A 130 19.63 10.24 2.39
N LEU A 131 19.77 8.92 2.44
CA LEU A 131 18.62 8.03 2.43
C LEU A 131 17.98 8.05 3.81
N ILE A 132 16.74 8.54 3.90
CA ILE A 132 16.00 8.65 5.15
C ILE A 132 15.07 7.44 5.29
N GLU A 133 15.26 6.65 6.33
CA GLU A 133 14.47 5.44 6.62
C GLU A 133 13.96 5.42 8.07
N GLY A 134 12.88 4.68 8.31
CA GLY A 134 12.37 4.37 9.65
C GLY A 134 12.04 5.61 10.47
N ARG A 135 12.52 5.66 11.72
CA ARG A 135 12.19 6.75 12.66
C ARG A 135 12.57 8.13 12.14
N LYS A 136 13.69 8.26 11.42
CA LYS A 136 14.11 9.56 10.87
C LYS A 136 13.13 10.03 9.79
N GLN A 137 12.62 9.09 8.98
CA GLN A 137 11.61 9.38 7.97
C GLN A 137 10.30 9.82 8.62
N ASP A 138 9.87 9.12 9.67
CA ASP A 138 8.66 9.46 10.42
C ASP A 138 8.75 10.86 11.04
N LEU A 139 9.90 11.21 11.61
CA LEU A 139 10.14 12.54 12.19
C LEU A 139 10.10 13.64 11.14
N VAL A 140 10.85 13.49 10.04
CA VAL A 140 10.88 14.49 8.95
C VAL A 140 9.49 14.65 8.32
N MET A 141 8.75 13.55 8.15
CA MET A 141 7.38 13.61 7.66
C MET A 141 6.46 14.36 8.64
N GLY A 142 6.58 14.11 9.94
CA GLY A 142 5.83 14.84 10.96
C GLY A 142 6.13 16.34 10.97
N GLU A 143 7.40 16.72 10.85
CA GLU A 143 7.82 18.12 10.75
C GLU A 143 7.25 18.80 9.49
N LEU A 144 7.30 18.13 8.33
CA LEU A 144 6.73 18.64 7.09
C LEU A 144 5.21 18.82 7.20
N ILE A 145 4.52 17.83 7.74
CA ILE A 145 3.06 17.88 7.94
C ILE A 145 2.71 19.04 8.87
N HIS A 146 3.40 19.17 10.00
CA HIS A 146 3.19 20.27 10.93
C HIS A 146 3.45 21.63 10.27
N GLY A 147 4.53 21.76 9.49
CA GLY A 147 4.87 23.00 8.78
C GLY A 147 3.77 23.42 7.79
N VAL A 148 3.36 22.51 6.91
CA VAL A 148 2.28 22.74 5.95
C VAL A 148 0.98 23.10 6.67
N LEU A 149 0.70 22.46 7.80
CA LEU A 149 -0.51 22.76 8.56
C LEU A 149 -0.51 24.11 9.22
N SER A 150 0.60 24.49 9.86
CA SER A 150 0.70 25.80 10.49
C SER A 150 0.46 26.88 9.45
N GLU A 151 1.07 26.75 8.26
CA GLU A 151 0.90 27.69 7.16
C GLU A 151 -0.55 27.77 6.66
N VAL A 152 -1.22 26.63 6.50
CA VAL A 152 -2.64 26.59 6.10
C VAL A 152 -3.55 27.16 7.19
N LEU A 153 -3.31 26.83 8.45
CA LEU A 153 -4.13 27.30 9.58
C LEU A 153 -3.94 28.79 9.86
N GLU A 154 -2.78 29.35 9.53
CA GLU A 154 -2.49 30.79 9.62
C GLU A 154 -3.00 31.58 8.40
N SER A 155 -3.40 30.89 7.33
CA SER A 155 -3.97 31.53 6.12
C SER A 155 -5.41 32.00 6.33
N GLU A 156 -5.89 32.91 5.46
CA GLU A 156 -7.30 33.35 5.45
C GLU A 156 -8.29 32.20 5.24
N GLU A 157 -7.83 31.07 4.67
CA GLU A 157 -8.61 29.87 4.38
C GLU A 157 -8.56 28.84 5.53
N GLY A 158 -7.83 29.14 6.62
CA GLY A 158 -7.59 28.20 7.72
C GLY A 158 -8.87 27.70 8.40
N ASP A 159 -9.84 28.58 8.62
CA ASP A 159 -11.14 28.21 9.21
C ASP A 159 -11.94 27.28 8.29
N GLU A 160 -11.93 27.53 6.98
CA GLU A 160 -12.58 26.68 5.99
C GLU A 160 -11.91 25.30 5.93
N PHE A 161 -10.57 25.26 5.97
CA PHE A 161 -9.81 24.03 6.05
C PHE A 161 -10.14 23.22 7.31
N VAL A 162 -10.19 23.85 8.50
CA VAL A 162 -10.54 23.17 9.75
C VAL A 162 -11.96 22.62 9.69
N GLN A 163 -12.91 23.36 9.13
CA GLN A 163 -14.27 22.86 8.95
C GLN A 163 -14.33 21.70 7.97
N ALA A 164 -13.66 21.79 6.83
CA ALA A 164 -13.55 20.70 5.85
C ALA A 164 -12.91 19.46 6.48
N PHE A 165 -11.85 19.64 7.28
CA PHE A 165 -11.18 18.56 7.99
C PHE A 165 -12.06 17.90 9.06
N ARG A 166 -12.81 18.70 9.84
CA ARG A 166 -13.78 18.17 10.81
C ARG A 166 -14.88 17.35 10.12
N ARG A 167 -15.37 17.83 8.97
CA ARG A 167 -16.29 17.07 8.12
C ARG A 167 -15.64 15.78 7.63
N ALA A 168 -14.38 15.84 7.21
CA ALA A 168 -13.59 14.69 6.75
C ALA A 168 -13.18 13.69 7.84
N THR A 169 -13.32 14.05 9.10
CA THR A 169 -13.01 13.17 10.23
C THR A 169 -14.26 12.76 11.02
N MET A 170 -15.45 13.07 10.49
CA MET A 170 -16.75 12.85 11.12
C MET A 170 -16.88 13.46 12.53
N GLY A 171 -16.16 14.56 12.79
CA GLY A 171 -16.14 15.20 14.11
C GLY A 171 -15.62 14.30 15.22
N LYS A 172 -14.62 13.46 14.94
CA LYS A 172 -13.80 12.84 15.99
C LYS A 172 -13.06 13.94 16.76
N GLU A 173 -13.75 14.58 17.70
CA GLU A 173 -13.16 15.47 18.68
C GLU A 173 -12.41 14.62 19.72
N GLU A 174 -11.19 14.23 19.38
CA GLU A 174 -10.18 13.99 20.39
C GLU A 174 -8.89 14.74 20.01
N LEU A 175 -8.00 14.90 20.98
CA LEU A 175 -6.64 15.48 20.95
C LEU A 175 -5.68 14.86 19.90
N ARG A 176 -6.22 14.22 18.86
CA ARG A 176 -5.55 13.45 17.79
C ARG A 176 -5.75 14.05 16.40
N VAL A 177 -6.26 15.29 16.27
CA VAL A 177 -6.41 16.00 14.98
C VAL A 177 -5.16 15.86 14.10
N ILE A 178 -3.98 16.07 14.69
CA ILE A 178 -2.69 15.93 14.00
C ILE A 178 -2.46 14.48 13.53
N LYS A 179 -2.73 13.49 14.39
CA LYS A 179 -2.53 12.07 14.08
C LYS A 179 -3.50 11.56 13.00
N ASP A 180 -4.76 12.00 13.07
CA ASP A 180 -5.78 11.64 12.09
C ASP A 180 -5.46 12.29 10.73
N LEU A 181 -4.94 13.51 10.75
CA LEU A 181 -4.46 14.18 9.57
C LEU A 181 -3.17 13.58 9.00
N GLU A 182 -2.22 13.18 9.84
CA GLU A 182 -1.05 12.41 9.42
C GLU A 182 -1.47 11.13 8.72
N GLN A 183 -2.45 10.41 9.27
CA GLN A 183 -3.00 9.19 8.67
C GLN A 183 -3.72 9.48 7.35
N PHE A 184 -4.47 10.59 7.29
CA PHE A 184 -5.10 11.06 6.06
C PHE A 184 -4.05 11.36 4.99
N LEU A 185 -3.08 12.24 5.28
CA LEU A 185 -2.01 12.61 4.35
C LEU A 185 -1.18 11.40 3.91
N LYS A 186 -0.88 10.46 4.81
CA LYS A 186 -0.17 9.22 4.47
C LYS A 186 -0.94 8.37 3.47
N SER A 187 -2.26 8.26 3.63
CA SER A 187 -3.12 7.50 2.72
C SER A 187 -3.16 8.14 1.33
N TRP A 188 -3.34 9.46 1.27
CA TRP A 188 -3.42 10.20 0.01
C TRP A 188 -2.09 10.35 -0.70
N HIS A 189 -0.99 10.57 0.03
CA HIS A 189 0.36 10.54 -0.53
C HIS A 189 0.69 9.16 -1.12
N GLY A 190 0.18 8.08 -0.51
CA GLY A 190 0.26 6.74 -1.08
C GLY A 190 -0.40 6.65 -2.46
N LEU A 191 -1.61 7.18 -2.61
CA LEU A 191 -2.34 7.23 -3.88
C LEU A 191 -1.64 8.11 -4.92
N TRP A 192 -1.12 9.27 -4.52
CA TRP A 192 -0.36 10.16 -5.41
C TRP A 192 0.89 9.46 -5.97
N LYS A 193 1.66 8.76 -5.13
CA LYS A 193 2.82 7.97 -5.57
C LYS A 193 2.45 6.83 -6.51
N ALA A 194 1.22 6.31 -6.41
CA ALA A 194 0.69 5.31 -7.32
C ALA A 194 0.24 5.90 -8.68
N GLY A 195 0.39 7.22 -8.89
CA GLY A 195 0.11 7.89 -10.15
C GLY A 195 -1.21 8.67 -10.19
N LEU A 196 -1.96 8.76 -9.08
CA LEU A 196 -3.12 9.67 -9.02
C LEU A 196 -2.65 11.14 -8.99
N SER A 197 -2.89 11.86 -10.08
CA SER A 197 -2.61 13.30 -10.19
C SER A 197 -3.79 14.16 -9.69
N ILE A 198 -3.55 15.47 -9.50
CA ILE A 198 -4.61 16.43 -9.12
C ILE A 198 -5.75 16.52 -10.16
N GLU A 199 -5.47 16.21 -11.42
CA GLU A 199 -6.47 16.13 -12.50
C GLU A 199 -7.42 14.93 -12.33
N HIS A 200 -7.04 13.92 -11.55
CA HIS A 200 -7.97 12.86 -11.15
C HIS A 200 -8.99 13.34 -10.11
N PHE A 201 -8.71 14.48 -9.45
CA PHE A 201 -9.55 15.10 -8.43
C PHE A 201 -10.31 16.33 -8.92
N ARG A 202 -9.79 17.05 -9.92
CA ARG A 202 -10.44 18.19 -10.56
C ARG A 202 -10.98 17.79 -11.93
N GLY A 203 -12.30 17.83 -12.11
CA GLY A 203 -12.92 17.84 -13.45
C GLY A 203 -13.24 16.48 -14.10
N ASN A 204 -13.32 15.40 -13.32
CA ASN A 204 -13.71 14.07 -13.84
C ASN A 204 -15.14 13.65 -13.46
N GLY A 205 -16.00 14.58 -13.04
CA GLY A 205 -17.40 14.27 -12.65
C GLY A 205 -17.55 13.50 -11.34
N ARG A 206 -16.44 13.01 -10.76
CA ARG A 206 -16.43 12.13 -9.58
C ARG A 206 -16.76 12.86 -8.28
N PHE A 207 -16.44 14.15 -8.22
CA PHE A 207 -16.76 15.08 -7.14
C PHE A 207 -17.49 16.36 -7.62
N ASP A 208 -17.78 16.47 -8.91
CA ASP A 208 -18.40 17.67 -9.52
C ASP A 208 -19.93 17.69 -9.38
N HIS A 209 -20.56 16.56 -9.02
CA HIS A 209 -22.01 16.38 -8.86
C HIS A 209 -22.37 15.78 -7.51
N LEU A 210 -21.90 16.47 -6.49
CA LEU A 210 -22.11 16.10 -5.11
C LEU A 210 -23.32 16.92 -4.59
N PRO A 211 -24.43 16.29 -4.15
CA PRO A 211 -25.69 16.99 -3.85
C PRO A 211 -25.51 17.97 -2.69
N GLU A 212 -26.05 19.19 -2.78
CA GLU A 212 -25.82 20.21 -1.74
C GLU A 212 -26.21 19.69 -0.35
N VAL A 213 -25.37 19.97 0.65
CA VAL A 213 -25.55 19.56 2.06
C VAL A 213 -26.96 19.85 2.58
N ASP A 214 -27.58 20.93 2.10
CA ASP A 214 -28.94 21.34 2.48
C ASP A 214 -30.04 20.46 1.88
N GLU A 215 -29.80 19.71 0.80
CA GLU A 215 -30.78 18.78 0.22
C GLU A 215 -30.96 17.53 1.09
N TRP A 216 -29.89 17.02 1.69
CA TRP A 216 -29.97 15.86 2.60
C TRP A 216 -30.76 16.19 3.87
N GLU A 217 -30.48 17.32 4.53
CA GLU A 217 -31.24 17.70 5.73
C GLU A 217 -32.75 17.92 5.43
N LYS A 218 -33.10 18.31 4.19
CA LYS A 218 -34.50 18.39 3.73
C LYS A 218 -35.15 17.02 3.52
N GLN A 219 -34.41 16.03 3.04
CA GLN A 219 -34.92 14.69 2.71
C GLN A 219 -34.87 13.71 3.89
N LYS A 220 -33.92 13.90 4.80
CA LYS A 220 -33.62 13.03 5.94
C LYS A 220 -34.82 12.77 6.85
N LEU A 221 -35.61 13.80 7.15
CA LEU A 221 -36.79 13.64 8.01
C LEU A 221 -37.89 12.81 7.34
N GLY A 222 -38.11 12.99 6.03
CA GLY A 222 -39.08 12.19 5.28
C GLY A 222 -38.67 10.73 5.18
N LEU A 223 -37.39 10.48 4.87
CA LEU A 223 -36.87 9.13 4.76
C LEU A 223 -36.82 8.39 6.11
N LEU A 224 -36.57 9.10 7.21
CA LEU A 224 -36.67 8.53 8.57
C LEU A 224 -38.10 8.25 9.00
N GLN A 225 -39.06 9.02 8.51
CA GLN A 225 -40.48 8.78 8.73
C GLN A 225 -40.88 7.48 8.03
N GLU A 226 -40.58 7.34 6.74
CA GLU A 226 -40.86 6.12 5.95
C GLU A 226 -40.20 4.87 6.54
N LEU A 227 -38.94 4.98 6.98
CA LEU A 227 -38.27 3.87 7.68
C LEU A 227 -38.93 3.55 9.02
N SER A 228 -39.35 4.55 9.80
CA SER A 228 -40.00 4.31 11.09
C SER A 228 -41.35 3.61 10.92
N ASP A 229 -42.12 4.03 9.91
CA ASP A 229 -43.43 3.47 9.59
C ASP A 229 -43.31 2.01 9.10
N GLU A 230 -42.30 1.71 8.29
CA GLU A 230 -42.05 0.34 7.78
C GLU A 230 -41.52 -0.63 8.87
N PHE A 231 -40.86 -0.10 9.91
CA PHE A 231 -40.45 -0.89 11.08
C PHE A 231 -41.52 -0.96 12.17
N GLU A 232 -42.61 -0.20 12.07
CA GLU A 232 -43.72 -0.22 13.01
C GLU A 232 -44.50 -1.53 12.87
N GLY A 233 -44.46 -2.37 13.92
CA GLY A 233 -45.14 -3.67 13.91
C GLY A 233 -44.41 -4.79 13.15
N PHE A 234 -43.16 -4.57 12.74
CA PHE A 234 -42.33 -5.63 12.14
C PHE A 234 -42.10 -6.79 13.14
N ASP A 235 -42.45 -8.02 12.75
CA ASP A 235 -42.40 -9.22 13.59
C ASP A 235 -41.28 -10.20 13.19
N GLY A 236 -40.52 -9.90 12.14
CA GLY A 236 -39.41 -10.72 11.62
C GLY A 236 -38.14 -10.71 12.49
N TRP A 237 -38.18 -10.16 13.70
CA TRP A 237 -37.02 -10.10 14.59
C TRP A 237 -36.60 -11.48 15.07
N THR A 238 -35.36 -11.87 14.76
CA THR A 238 -34.81 -13.16 15.21
C THR A 238 -34.25 -13.12 16.64
N HIS A 239 -34.05 -11.92 17.20
CA HIS A 239 -33.59 -11.70 18.57
C HIS A 239 -34.03 -10.33 19.11
N GLY A 240 -34.49 -10.24 20.36
CA GLY A 240 -35.03 -8.99 20.95
C GLY A 240 -34.02 -7.84 21.15
N SER A 241 -32.73 -8.07 20.88
CA SER A 241 -31.73 -6.99 20.82
C SER A 241 -31.67 -6.30 19.45
N GLN A 242 -32.23 -6.92 18.40
CA GLN A 242 -32.21 -6.39 17.03
C GLN A 242 -33.15 -5.20 16.90
N GLU A 243 -34.39 -5.36 17.35
CA GLU A 243 -35.39 -4.29 17.42
C GLU A 243 -34.84 -3.06 18.17
N LYS A 244 -34.29 -3.28 19.37
CA LYS A 244 -33.65 -2.21 20.17
C LYS A 244 -32.46 -1.56 19.46
N GLY A 245 -31.72 -2.32 18.66
CA GLY A 245 -30.57 -1.84 17.90
C GLY A 245 -30.99 -0.94 16.73
N VAL A 246 -32.02 -1.36 15.98
CA VAL A 246 -32.56 -0.60 14.84
C VAL A 246 -33.27 0.67 15.32
N ILE A 247 -34.07 0.61 16.37
CA ILE A 247 -34.71 1.82 16.95
C ILE A 247 -33.66 2.83 17.40
N LYS A 248 -32.63 2.38 18.12
CA LYS A 248 -31.51 3.26 18.54
C LYS A 248 -30.74 3.83 17.36
N LEU A 249 -30.58 3.07 16.27
CA LEU A 249 -29.96 3.55 15.05
C LEU A 249 -30.82 4.64 14.39
N LEU A 250 -32.13 4.45 14.26
CA LEU A 250 -33.06 5.45 13.71
C LEU A 250 -33.07 6.73 14.55
N GLU A 251 -33.06 6.61 15.88
CA GLU A 251 -32.92 7.76 16.78
C GLU A 251 -31.58 8.47 16.62
N ALA A 252 -30.49 7.72 16.44
CA ALA A 252 -29.17 8.25 16.19
C ALA A 252 -29.10 8.99 14.85
N PHE A 253 -29.74 8.44 13.80
CA PHE A 253 -29.90 9.12 12.51
C PHE A 253 -30.71 10.40 12.62
N LYS A 254 -31.81 10.40 13.39
CA LYS A 254 -32.63 11.59 13.62
C LYS A 254 -31.83 12.72 14.28
N LYS A 255 -30.94 12.38 15.21
CA LYS A 255 -30.06 13.34 15.93
C LYS A 255 -28.75 13.63 15.20
N HIS A 256 -28.45 12.90 14.12
CA HIS A 256 -27.20 13.09 13.40
C HIS A 256 -27.23 14.44 12.68
N THR A 257 -26.24 15.27 12.90
CA THR A 257 -25.94 16.43 12.06
C THR A 257 -24.55 16.23 11.49
N ILE A 258 -24.26 16.86 10.36
CA ILE A 258 -22.98 16.67 9.67
C ILE A 258 -21.82 16.98 10.62
N GLY A 259 -20.90 16.02 10.78
CA GLY A 259 -19.77 16.15 11.70
C GLY A 259 -20.09 15.95 13.19
N SER A 260 -21.27 15.46 13.57
CA SER A 260 -21.62 15.29 14.99
C SER A 260 -21.05 14.03 15.66
N GLY A 261 -20.41 13.12 14.92
CA GLY A 261 -19.86 11.86 15.45
C GLY A 261 -20.90 10.85 15.98
N VAL A 262 -22.19 11.17 16.02
CA VAL A 262 -23.26 10.38 16.66
C VAL A 262 -23.32 8.92 16.15
N LEU A 263 -23.08 8.70 14.86
CA LEU A 263 -23.16 7.39 14.21
C LEU A 263 -21.94 6.48 14.46
N THR A 264 -20.84 7.01 15.02
CA THR A 264 -19.63 6.21 15.31
C THR A 264 -19.89 5.09 16.34
N SER A 265 -20.88 5.28 17.22
CA SER A 265 -21.32 4.29 18.21
C SER A 265 -22.02 3.06 17.59
N PHE A 266 -22.40 3.10 16.31
CA PHE A 266 -23.10 2.03 15.59
C PHE A 266 -22.26 1.35 14.50
N LYS A 267 -20.95 1.62 14.45
CA LYS A 267 -20.02 1.21 13.39
C LYS A 267 -20.24 -0.23 12.89
N GLY A 268 -20.32 -1.22 13.78
CA GLY A 268 -20.45 -2.63 13.36
C GLY A 268 -21.78 -3.02 12.70
N LEU A 269 -22.89 -2.37 13.06
CA LEU A 269 -24.20 -2.59 12.41
C LEU A 269 -24.30 -1.75 11.14
N PHE A 270 -23.76 -0.54 11.19
CA PHE A 270 -23.74 0.41 10.10
C PHE A 270 -22.87 -0.03 8.91
N ASP A 271 -21.65 -0.51 9.17
CA ASP A 271 -20.75 -1.00 8.11
C ASP A 271 -21.39 -2.17 7.33
N LYS A 272 -22.12 -3.05 8.04
CA LYS A 272 -22.87 -4.16 7.43
C LYS A 272 -24.06 -3.70 6.58
N LEU A 273 -24.74 -2.62 6.99
CA LEU A 273 -25.79 -2.02 6.17
C LEU A 273 -25.21 -1.45 4.87
N VAL A 274 -24.07 -0.75 4.94
CA VAL A 274 -23.39 -0.20 3.77
C VAL A 274 -22.92 -1.31 2.83
N GLU A 275 -22.29 -2.37 3.35
CA GLU A 275 -21.86 -3.53 2.56
C GLU A 275 -23.04 -4.19 1.83
N ALA A 276 -24.17 -4.37 2.51
CA ALA A 276 -25.36 -4.97 1.93
C ALA A 276 -25.99 -4.12 0.81
N VAL A 277 -25.95 -2.80 0.97
CA VAL A 277 -26.50 -1.84 0.00
C VAL A 277 -25.66 -1.78 -1.27
N VAL A 278 -24.33 -1.85 -1.13
CA VAL A 278 -23.42 -1.93 -2.29
C VAL A 278 -23.65 -3.22 -3.10
N GLY A 279 -24.12 -4.29 -2.46
CA GLY A 279 -24.43 -5.57 -3.11
C GLY A 279 -25.72 -5.61 -3.94
N GLY A 280 -26.58 -4.58 -3.87
CA GLY A 280 -27.75 -4.44 -4.76
C GLY A 280 -28.84 -5.50 -4.61
N GLY A 281 -29.10 -6.00 -3.40
CA GLY A 281 -30.09 -7.04 -3.13
C GLY A 281 -30.78 -6.91 -1.77
N GLN A 282 -31.50 -7.97 -1.38
CA GLN A 282 -32.15 -8.06 -0.06
C GLN A 282 -31.11 -7.96 1.05
N ILE A 283 -31.27 -7.00 1.97
CA ILE A 283 -30.31 -6.77 3.04
C ILE A 283 -30.44 -7.88 4.08
N VAL A 284 -29.35 -8.63 4.29
CA VAL A 284 -29.25 -9.65 5.34
C VAL A 284 -28.22 -9.23 6.37
N LEU A 285 -28.67 -8.81 7.55
CA LEU A 285 -27.78 -8.49 8.64
C LEU A 285 -27.36 -9.76 9.37
N GLN A 286 -26.09 -10.12 9.25
CA GLN A 286 -25.51 -11.18 10.07
C GLN A 286 -25.11 -10.64 11.45
N TYR A 287 -26.01 -10.72 12.43
CA TYR A 287 -25.71 -10.35 13.82
C TYR A 287 -26.21 -11.44 14.78
N HIS A 288 -25.31 -12.36 15.17
CA HIS A 288 -25.59 -13.64 15.86
C HIS A 288 -26.51 -14.63 15.12
N LYS A 289 -27.63 -14.18 14.55
CA LYS A 289 -28.50 -14.89 13.60
C LYS A 289 -28.78 -13.98 12.39
N PRO A 290 -28.99 -14.54 11.19
CA PRO A 290 -29.32 -13.74 10.01
C PRO A 290 -30.69 -13.08 10.20
N LEU A 291 -30.74 -11.76 10.00
CA LEU A 291 -31.98 -10.99 9.91
C LEU A 291 -32.16 -10.57 8.45
N GLU A 292 -33.24 -11.02 7.82
CA GLU A 292 -33.57 -10.71 6.43
C GLU A 292 -34.63 -9.61 6.41
N PHE A 293 -34.33 -8.50 5.74
CA PHE A 293 -35.30 -7.43 5.52
C PHE A 293 -36.16 -7.69 4.29
N THR A 294 -37.36 -7.10 4.21
CA THR A 294 -38.19 -7.14 3.00
C THR A 294 -37.50 -6.38 1.85
N GLN A 295 -37.98 -6.55 0.61
CA GLN A 295 -37.46 -5.79 -0.53
C GLN A 295 -37.68 -4.27 -0.36
N GLU A 296 -38.79 -3.87 0.24
CA GLU A 296 -39.15 -2.47 0.49
C GLU A 296 -38.27 -1.86 1.58
N GLN A 297 -38.09 -2.56 2.71
CA GLN A 297 -37.13 -2.20 3.76
C GLN A 297 -35.69 -2.11 3.23
N SER A 298 -35.29 -3.07 2.39
CA SER A 298 -33.97 -3.08 1.77
C SER A 298 -33.76 -1.88 0.84
N LYS A 299 -34.81 -1.49 0.11
CA LYS A 299 -34.79 -0.31 -0.77
C LYS A 299 -34.70 0.99 0.04
N LEU A 300 -35.52 1.17 1.08
CA LEU A 300 -35.50 2.36 1.92
C LEU A 300 -34.17 2.51 2.68
N LEU A 301 -33.63 1.42 3.21
CA LEU A 301 -32.30 1.40 3.82
C LEU A 301 -31.20 1.69 2.80
N SER A 302 -31.33 1.19 1.56
CA SER A 302 -30.44 1.50 0.45
C SER A 302 -30.50 2.98 0.07
N ASP A 303 -31.67 3.59 0.01
CA ASP A 303 -31.81 5.01 -0.32
C ASP A 303 -31.24 5.90 0.80
N ALA A 304 -31.45 5.52 2.07
CA ALA A 304 -30.87 6.17 3.25
C ALA A 304 -29.33 6.16 3.22
N THR A 305 -28.77 4.98 2.95
CA THR A 305 -27.33 4.75 2.93
C THR A 305 -26.69 5.24 1.64
N HIS A 306 -27.42 5.31 0.53
CA HIS A 306 -26.95 5.88 -0.73
C HIS A 306 -26.84 7.40 -0.63
N GLY A 307 -27.88 8.09 -0.12
CA GLY A 307 -27.82 9.53 0.16
C GLY A 307 -26.62 9.90 1.04
N TRP A 308 -26.38 9.09 2.08
CA TRP A 308 -25.25 9.25 2.99
C TRP A 308 -23.88 8.78 2.41
N SER A 309 -23.86 7.79 1.51
CA SER A 309 -22.64 7.36 0.78
C SER A 309 -22.18 8.44 -0.20
N GLN A 310 -23.12 9.16 -0.83
CA GLN A 310 -22.81 10.35 -1.63
C GLN A 310 -22.27 11.50 -0.75
N GLU A 311 -22.79 11.65 0.48
CA GLU A 311 -22.24 12.56 1.50
C GLU A 311 -20.82 12.17 1.97
N ARG A 312 -20.51 10.87 2.07
CA ARG A 312 -19.15 10.32 2.31
C ARG A 312 -18.15 10.67 1.19
N LYS A 313 -18.62 10.73 -0.05
CA LYS A 313 -17.82 11.19 -1.19
C LYS A 313 -17.59 12.70 -1.14
N GLN A 314 -18.55 13.49 -0.65
CA GLN A 314 -18.41 14.93 -0.40
C GLN A 314 -17.42 15.29 0.69
N SER A 315 -17.49 14.57 1.80
CA SER A 315 -16.67 14.83 2.99
C SER A 315 -15.23 14.32 2.85
N GLY A 316 -14.84 13.75 1.71
CA GLY A 316 -13.49 13.20 1.51
C GLY A 316 -13.21 11.94 2.35
N VAL A 317 -14.23 11.39 3.01
CA VAL A 317 -14.17 10.20 3.88
C VAL A 317 -14.67 8.98 3.14
N CYS A 318 -14.01 8.67 2.03
CA CYS A 318 -14.03 7.29 1.59
C CYS A 318 -12.82 6.60 2.20
N GLU A 319 -13.04 5.38 2.70
CA GLU A 319 -12.14 4.28 2.38
C GLU A 319 -12.09 4.13 0.84
N LEU A 320 -11.47 5.12 0.17
CA LEU A 320 -11.23 5.13 -1.26
C LEU A 320 -10.30 3.98 -1.64
N THR A 321 -9.59 3.40 -0.66
CA THR A 321 -8.83 2.17 -0.81
C THR A 321 -9.70 1.01 -1.30
N SER A 322 -10.89 0.79 -0.73
CA SER A 322 -11.70 -0.39 -1.02
C SER A 322 -12.37 -0.30 -2.41
N LEU A 323 -12.86 0.89 -2.79
CA LEU A 323 -13.50 1.12 -4.09
C LEU A 323 -12.52 1.40 -5.24
N LEU A 324 -11.34 1.97 -4.99
CA LEU A 324 -10.30 2.11 -6.02
C LEU A 324 -9.57 0.79 -6.29
N GLN A 325 -9.37 -0.08 -5.30
CA GLN A 325 -8.80 -1.42 -5.51
C GLN A 325 -9.71 -2.31 -6.36
N LEU A 326 -11.03 -2.17 -6.22
CA LEU A 326 -12.02 -2.93 -7.00
C LEU A 326 -12.14 -2.45 -8.46
N GLN A 327 -11.70 -1.23 -8.79
CA GLN A 327 -11.77 -0.70 -10.17
C GLN A 327 -10.41 -0.62 -10.87
N ALA A 328 -9.31 -0.96 -10.18
CA ALA A 328 -7.98 -1.15 -10.76
C ALA A 328 -7.69 -2.62 -11.15
N SER A 329 -8.70 -3.50 -11.04
CA SER A 329 -8.72 -4.88 -11.55
C SER A 329 -9.65 -4.94 -12.76
#